data_AF-A0A6J6DXV2-F1
#
_entry.id   AF-A0A6J6DXV2-F1
#
_cell.length_a   1.000
_cell.length_b   1.000
_cell.length_c   1.000
_cell.angle_alpha   90.00
_cell.angle_beta   90.00
_cell.angle_gamma   90.00
#
_symmetry.space_group_name_H-M   'P 1'
#
loop_
_entity.id
_entity.type
_entity.pdbx_description
1 polymer ?
#
loop_
_entity_poly.entity_id
_entity_poly.type
_entity_poly.pdbx_seq_one_letter_code
_entity_poly.pdbx_strand_id
1 'polypeptide(L)'
;MSLFEEYLNRGQWLSESERLAIYKYLLKTSERKYENNRETLFADKTLDTWISNGQIKYTFTSNIVDYKVRKIGDLEWNNQVRTIKIGRIKKISNKKLNKFFAQAELDTIRNYPLPGPIPIEDRCFTMNAFPYYSLKYYSNGKGKIRGIIEKLQSKDDELLTKLLSS
;
A
#
# COMPACT_ATOMS: atom_id res chain seq x y z
N MET A 1 18.12 0.44 14.44
CA MET A 1 17.33 0.70 13.23
C MET A 1 16.55 -0.56 12.93
N SER A 2 15.22 -0.48 12.89
CA SER A 2 14.37 -1.64 12.62
C SER A 2 14.49 -2.07 11.16
N LEU A 3 14.12 -3.32 10.84
CA LEU A 3 14.15 -3.81 9.45
C LEU A 3 13.19 -3.00 8.56
N PHE A 4 12.08 -2.52 9.14
CA PHE A 4 11.16 -1.67 8.42
C PHE A 4 11.79 -0.32 8.05
N GLU A 5 12.54 0.30 8.95
CA GLU A 5 13.28 1.55 8.67
C GLU A 5 14.31 1.38 7.54
N GLU A 6 14.99 0.23 7.49
CA GLU A 6 15.88 -0.09 6.37
C GLU A 6 15.11 -0.15 5.03
N TYR A 7 13.95 -0.80 5.03
CA TYR A 7 13.12 -0.91 3.83
C TYR A 7 12.57 0.43 3.31
N LEU A 8 12.43 1.44 4.17
CA LEU A 8 12.05 2.79 3.73
C LEU A 8 13.10 3.44 2.83
N ASN A 9 14.36 3.02 2.89
CA ASN A 9 15.46 3.56 2.07
C ASN A 9 15.67 2.79 0.75
N ARG A 10 15.09 1.59 0.61
CA ARG A 10 15.42 0.69 -0.52
C ARG A 10 14.61 0.95 -1.78
N GLY A 11 13.41 1.51 -1.66
CA GLY A 11 12.58 1.90 -2.80
C GLY A 11 12.43 0.82 -3.87
N GLN A 12 12.99 1.07 -5.06
CA GLN A 12 12.91 0.16 -6.20
C GLN A 12 13.64 -1.17 -6.01
N TRP A 13 14.61 -1.23 -5.10
CA TRP A 13 15.42 -2.41 -4.81
C TRP A 13 14.74 -3.41 -3.87
N LEU A 14 13.48 -3.15 -3.50
CA LEU A 14 12.64 -4.10 -2.79
C LEU A 14 12.18 -5.21 -3.75
N SER A 15 12.58 -6.44 -3.43
CA SER A 15 12.10 -7.65 -4.10
C SER A 15 10.58 -7.84 -3.93
N GLU A 16 9.99 -8.77 -4.67
CA GLU A 16 8.55 -9.03 -4.56
C GLU A 16 8.13 -9.56 -3.18
N SER A 17 8.91 -10.46 -2.60
CA SER A 17 8.64 -11.02 -1.28
C SER A 17 8.75 -9.95 -0.19
N GLU A 18 9.76 -9.08 -0.25
CA GLU A 18 9.91 -7.95 0.67
C GLU A 18 8.72 -6.98 0.57
N ARG A 19 8.29 -6.64 -0.66
CA ARG A 19 7.11 -5.78 -0.87
C ARG A 19 5.83 -6.43 -0.30
N LEU A 20 5.65 -7.73 -0.50
CA LEU A 20 4.52 -8.46 0.07
C LEU A 20 4.58 -8.48 1.61
N ALA A 21 5.77 -8.70 2.18
CA ALA A 21 5.99 -8.70 3.62
C ALA A 21 5.71 -7.32 4.24
N ILE A 22 6.17 -6.23 3.61
CA ILE A 22 5.87 -4.85 4.01
C ILE A 22 4.35 -4.62 4.00
N TYR A 23 3.67 -5.00 2.93
CA TYR A 23 2.21 -4.85 2.85
C TYR A 23 1.48 -5.61 3.98
N LYS A 24 1.89 -6.85 4.27
CA LYS A 24 1.35 -7.64 5.39
C LYS A 24 1.67 -7.01 6.74
N TYR A 25 2.87 -6.47 6.91
CA TYR A 25 3.32 -5.77 8.12
C TYR A 25 2.47 -4.53 8.38
N LEU A 26 2.34 -3.64 7.39
CA LEU A 26 1.51 -2.44 7.46
C LEU A 26 0.06 -2.76 7.88
N LEU A 27 -0.52 -3.82 7.31
CA LEU A 27 -1.87 -4.27 7.69
C LEU A 27 -2.00 -4.72 9.14
N LYS A 28 -0.94 -5.30 9.73
CA LYS A 28 -0.94 -5.80 11.11
C LYS A 28 -0.64 -4.68 12.11
N THR A 29 0.23 -3.73 11.77
CA THR A 29 0.72 -2.71 12.72
C THR A 29 -0.03 -1.39 12.65
N SER A 30 -0.67 -1.08 11.51
CA SER A 30 -1.31 0.23 11.29
C SER A 30 -2.83 0.22 11.49
N GLU A 31 -3.41 -0.71 12.26
CA GLU A 31 -4.86 -0.84 12.40
C GLU A 31 -5.53 0.44 12.92
N ARG A 32 -5.02 1.00 14.02
CA ARG A 32 -5.54 2.25 14.62
C ARG A 32 -5.35 3.45 13.70
N LYS A 33 -4.19 3.54 13.04
CA LYS A 33 -3.91 4.57 12.03
C LYS A 33 -4.94 4.50 10.89
N TYR A 34 -5.18 3.30 10.36
CA TYR A 34 -6.15 3.12 9.27
C TYR A 34 -7.58 3.36 9.72
N GLU A 35 -7.90 3.13 11.00
CA GLU A 35 -9.18 3.54 11.56
C GLU A 35 -9.39 5.06 11.49
N ASN A 36 -8.47 5.83 12.04
CA ASN A 36 -8.52 7.29 12.00
C ASN A 36 -8.55 7.81 10.54
N ASN A 37 -7.77 7.19 9.65
CA ASN A 37 -7.77 7.53 8.23
C ASN A 37 -9.14 7.34 7.58
N ARG A 38 -9.85 6.24 7.89
CA ARG A 38 -11.21 6.00 7.36
C ARG A 38 -12.19 7.06 7.88
N GLU A 39 -12.12 7.37 9.17
CA GLU A 39 -13.01 8.35 9.80
C GLU A 39 -12.84 9.72 9.15
N THR A 40 -11.59 10.17 9.03
CA THR A 40 -11.23 11.43 8.37
C THR A 40 -11.68 11.44 6.91
N LEU A 41 -11.35 10.40 6.14
CA LEU A 41 -11.73 10.30 4.72
C LEU A 41 -13.26 10.34 4.52
N PHE A 42 -14.03 9.74 5.43
CA PHE A 42 -15.49 9.75 5.34
C PHE A 42 -16.10 11.08 5.74
N ALA A 43 -15.52 11.76 6.73
CA ALA A 43 -15.93 13.09 7.17
C ALA A 43 -15.62 14.13 6.09
N ASP A 44 -14.35 14.23 5.69
CA ASP A 44 -13.84 15.35 4.90
C ASP A 44 -13.81 15.08 3.40
N LYS A 45 -14.18 13.86 2.99
CA LYS A 45 -14.11 13.34 1.60
C LYS A 45 -12.70 13.30 1.01
N THR A 46 -11.71 13.76 1.76
CA THR A 46 -10.31 13.79 1.39
C THR A 46 -9.46 13.40 2.60
N LEU A 47 -8.27 12.90 2.34
CA LEU A 47 -7.29 12.57 3.38
C LEU A 47 -5.90 12.72 2.79
N ASP A 48 -5.04 13.49 3.46
CA ASP A 48 -3.61 13.58 3.16
C ASP A 48 -2.82 12.78 4.21
N THR A 49 -1.91 11.92 3.75
CA THR A 49 -1.00 11.16 4.62
C THR A 49 0.42 11.19 4.07
N TRP A 50 1.40 10.90 4.93
CA TRP A 50 2.81 10.86 4.56
C TRP A 50 3.41 9.52 4.94
N ILE A 51 4.28 9.01 4.07
CA ILE A 51 5.13 7.86 4.36
C ILE A 51 6.40 7.96 3.52
N SER A 52 7.55 7.60 4.10
CA SER A 52 8.86 7.79 3.45
C SER A 52 9.01 9.23 2.92
N ASN A 53 9.43 9.43 1.67
CA ASN A 53 9.54 10.75 1.05
C ASN A 53 8.33 11.11 0.15
N GLY A 54 7.18 10.49 0.42
CA GLY A 54 5.97 10.64 -0.37
C GLY A 54 4.79 11.18 0.41
N GLN A 55 4.01 12.03 -0.24
CA GLN A 55 2.67 12.43 0.21
C GLN A 55 1.62 11.67 -0.61
N ILE A 56 0.60 11.16 0.07
CA ILE A 56 -0.53 10.45 -0.50
C ILE A 56 -1.79 11.26 -0.25
N LYS A 57 -2.55 11.53 -1.30
CA LYS A 57 -3.87 12.15 -1.21
C LYS A 57 -4.94 11.16 -1.64
N TYR A 58 -5.85 10.86 -0.74
CA TYR A 58 -7.03 10.05 -0.99
C TYR A 58 -8.23 10.95 -1.24
N THR A 59 -9.10 10.53 -2.16
CA THR A 59 -10.36 11.22 -2.46
C THR A 59 -11.50 10.22 -2.37
N PHE A 60 -12.63 10.63 -1.79
CA PHE A 60 -13.83 9.82 -1.69
C PHE A 60 -15.02 10.50 -2.38
N THR A 61 -15.42 9.95 -3.54
CA THR A 61 -16.53 10.47 -4.36
C THR A 61 -17.46 9.33 -4.75
N SER A 62 -18.77 9.44 -4.52
CA SER A 62 -19.78 8.50 -5.04
C SER A 62 -19.49 7.00 -4.77
N ASN A 63 -19.08 6.65 -3.54
CA ASN A 63 -18.68 5.29 -3.13
C ASN A 63 -17.38 4.78 -3.78
N ILE A 64 -16.61 5.67 -4.41
CA ILE A 64 -15.33 5.38 -5.02
C ILE A 64 -14.26 6.09 -4.21
N VAL A 65 -13.23 5.34 -3.82
CA VAL A 65 -12.01 5.89 -3.22
C VAL A 65 -10.88 5.69 -4.19
N ASP A 66 -10.18 6.76 -4.50
CA ASP A 66 -8.96 6.78 -5.28
C ASP A 66 -7.83 7.41 -4.48
N TYR A 67 -6.60 7.24 -4.97
CA TYR A 67 -5.47 7.99 -4.45
C TYR A 67 -4.52 8.43 -5.55
N LYS A 68 -3.83 9.53 -5.26
CA LYS A 68 -2.67 10.02 -5.99
C LYS A 68 -1.53 10.28 -5.03
N VAL A 69 -0.33 10.36 -5.58
CA VAL A 69 0.92 10.47 -4.82
C VAL A 69 1.83 11.49 -5.45
N ARG A 70 2.67 12.11 -4.62
CA ARG A 70 3.77 12.98 -5.06
C ARG A 70 4.95 12.84 -4.12
N LYS A 71 6.14 13.23 -4.59
CA LYS A 71 7.28 13.39 -3.70
C LYS A 71 7.07 14.62 -2.83
N ILE A 72 7.58 14.58 -1.60
CA ILE A 72 7.56 15.77 -0.73
C ILE A 72 8.41 16.87 -1.37
N GLY A 73 7.84 18.08 -1.46
CA GLY A 73 8.46 19.23 -2.10
C GLY A 73 8.03 19.44 -3.56
N ASP A 74 7.48 18.42 -4.22
CA ASP A 74 6.98 18.57 -5.59
C ASP A 74 5.64 19.32 -5.61
N LEU A 75 5.47 20.20 -6.59
CA LEU A 75 4.21 20.92 -6.82
C LEU A 75 3.14 20.01 -7.42
N GLU A 76 3.54 19.21 -8.41
CA GLU A 76 2.64 18.38 -9.19
C GLU A 76 2.32 17.06 -8.50
N TRP A 77 1.10 16.58 -8.73
CA TRP A 77 0.69 15.24 -8.33
C TRP A 77 0.82 14.30 -9.51
N ASN A 78 1.15 13.04 -9.23
CA ASN A 78 0.95 12.00 -10.23
C ASN A 78 -0.52 11.87 -10.61
N ASN A 79 -0.74 11.29 -11.78
CA ASN A 79 -2.05 10.76 -12.16
C ASN A 79 -2.58 9.80 -11.08
N GLN A 80 -3.90 9.68 -11.05
CA GLN A 80 -4.59 8.74 -10.19
C GLN A 80 -4.01 7.33 -10.32
N VAL A 81 -3.55 6.77 -9.20
CA VAL A 81 -2.74 5.56 -9.18
C VAL A 81 -3.62 4.32 -9.13
N ARG A 82 -4.56 4.27 -8.17
CA ARG A 82 -5.54 3.18 -8.04
C ARG A 82 -6.88 3.70 -7.55
N THR A 83 -7.87 2.84 -7.74
CA THR A 83 -9.25 3.09 -7.32
C THR A 83 -9.90 1.84 -6.79
N ILE A 84 -10.75 2.02 -5.78
CA ILE A 84 -11.65 1.00 -5.28
C ILE A 84 -13.06 1.53 -5.15
N LYS A 85 -14.03 0.69 -5.48
CA LYS A 85 -15.43 0.90 -5.10
C LYS A 85 -15.68 0.29 -3.73
N ILE A 86 -16.21 1.06 -2.79
CA ILE A 86 -16.65 0.55 -1.48
C ILE A 86 -18.15 0.19 -1.53
N GLY A 87 -18.54 -0.79 -0.72
CA GLY A 87 -19.92 -1.28 -0.65
C GLY A 87 -20.71 -0.65 0.49
N ARG A 88 -21.99 -1.01 0.59
CA ARG A 88 -22.89 -0.56 1.67
C ARG A 88 -22.56 -1.18 3.04
N ILE A 89 -21.97 -2.37 3.06
CA ILE A 89 -21.67 -3.09 4.30
C ILE A 89 -20.39 -2.50 4.94
N LYS A 90 -20.55 -1.68 5.99
CA LYS A 90 -19.48 -0.93 6.67
C LYS A 90 -18.27 -1.81 7.02
N LYS A 91 -18.49 -2.97 7.66
CA LYS A 91 -17.39 -3.88 8.07
C LYS A 91 -16.56 -4.38 6.89
N ILE A 92 -17.19 -4.68 5.75
CA ILE A 92 -16.51 -5.14 4.53
C ILE A 92 -15.75 -3.98 3.88
N SER A 93 -16.40 -2.81 3.78
CA SER A 93 -15.79 -1.59 3.24
C SER A 93 -14.57 -1.14 4.06
N ASN A 94 -14.65 -1.19 5.39
CA ASN A 94 -13.53 -0.84 6.28
C ASN A 94 -12.32 -1.76 6.06
N LYS A 95 -12.55 -3.09 6.01
CA LYS A 95 -11.47 -4.05 5.71
C LYS A 95 -10.89 -3.84 4.32
N LYS A 96 -11.71 -3.46 3.34
CA LYS A 96 -11.26 -3.16 1.97
C LYS A 96 -10.42 -1.88 1.95
N LEU A 97 -10.79 -0.86 2.72
CA LEU A 97 -10.05 0.39 2.83
C LEU A 97 -8.69 0.21 3.50
N ASN A 98 -8.58 -0.59 4.56
CA ASN A 98 -7.27 -0.85 5.18
C ASN A 98 -6.27 -1.47 4.20
N LYS A 99 -6.75 -2.43 3.40
CA LYS A 99 -5.96 -3.04 2.34
C LYS A 99 -5.57 -2.04 1.26
N PHE A 100 -6.45 -1.10 0.96
CA PHE A 100 -6.18 -0.04 0.00
C PHE A 100 -5.13 0.96 0.51
N PHE A 101 -5.23 1.39 1.76
CA PHE A 101 -4.24 2.25 2.40
C PHE A 101 -2.87 1.58 2.49
N ALA A 102 -2.80 0.33 2.96
CA ALA A 102 -1.54 -0.42 3.01
C ALA A 102 -0.90 -0.59 1.62
N GLN A 103 -1.71 -0.79 0.57
CA GLN A 103 -1.21 -0.85 -0.79
C GLN A 103 -0.68 0.51 -1.27
N ALA A 104 -1.40 1.60 -1.00
CA ALA A 104 -0.98 2.95 -1.37
C ALA A 104 0.32 3.34 -0.67
N GLU A 105 0.46 3.00 0.61
CA GLU A 105 1.67 3.22 1.39
C GLU A 105 2.86 2.44 0.85
N LEU A 106 2.67 1.16 0.52
CA LEU A 106 3.71 0.36 -0.14
C LEU A 106 4.09 0.93 -1.51
N ASP A 107 3.09 1.26 -2.35
CA ASP A 107 3.33 1.83 -3.68
C ASP A 107 4.11 3.16 -3.52
N THR A 108 3.89 3.92 -2.44
CA THR A 108 4.63 5.14 -2.12
C THR A 108 6.07 4.85 -1.67
N ILE A 109 6.28 3.92 -0.72
CA ILE A 109 7.62 3.51 -0.25
C ILE A 109 8.50 3.09 -1.42
N ARG A 110 7.94 2.32 -2.36
CA ARG A 110 8.69 1.81 -3.52
C ARG A 110 9.19 2.93 -4.44
N ASN A 111 8.41 4.00 -4.59
CA ASN A 111 8.66 5.05 -5.59
C ASN A 111 9.31 6.30 -4.99
N TYR A 112 9.10 6.56 -3.70
CA TYR A 112 9.64 7.72 -2.99
C TYR A 112 10.34 7.28 -1.70
N PRO A 113 11.41 6.46 -1.80
CA PRO A 113 12.16 6.06 -0.63
C PRO A 113 12.77 7.27 0.08
N LEU A 114 13.07 7.07 1.36
CA LEU A 114 13.87 8.03 2.11
C LEU A 114 15.27 8.15 1.48
N PRO A 115 15.90 9.33 1.53
CA PRO A 115 17.28 9.49 1.08
C PRO A 115 18.20 8.55 1.85
N GLY A 116 19.04 7.80 1.14
CA GLY A 116 19.94 6.83 1.72
C GLY A 116 21.22 6.67 0.89
N PRO A 117 22.08 5.71 1.27
CA PRO A 117 23.33 5.44 0.55
C PRO A 117 23.10 4.88 -0.86
N ILE A 118 21.91 4.36 -1.13
CA ILE A 118 21.53 3.83 -2.43
C ILE A 118 21.01 4.99 -3.30
N PRO A 119 21.61 5.25 -4.48
CA PRO A 119 21.14 6.30 -5.36
C PRO A 119 19.70 6.02 -5.83
N ILE A 120 18.88 7.06 -5.81
CA ILE A 120 17.50 7.02 -6.32
C ILE A 120 17.59 7.35 -7.81
N GLU A 121 17.22 6.39 -8.66
CA GLU A 121 17.11 6.61 -10.10
C GLU A 121 15.89 7.50 -10.41
N ASP A 122 16.06 8.45 -11.31
CA ASP A 122 14.94 9.25 -11.83
C ASP A 122 14.11 8.41 -12.79
N ARG A 123 12.85 8.14 -12.43
CA ARG A 123 11.99 7.20 -13.16
C ARG A 123 10.51 7.48 -12.97
N CYS A 124 9.72 6.95 -13.90
CA CYS A 124 8.27 6.94 -13.81
C CYS A 124 7.78 6.08 -12.62
N PHE A 125 6.64 6.49 -12.07
CA PHE A 125 5.95 5.79 -10.99
C PHE A 125 5.63 4.32 -11.37
N THR A 126 6.10 3.38 -10.56
CA THR A 126 6.04 1.94 -10.82
C THR A 126 5.19 1.22 -9.77
N MET A 127 4.20 0.44 -10.21
CA MET A 127 3.30 -0.32 -9.33
C MET A 127 3.07 -1.74 -9.84
N ASN A 128 2.57 -2.64 -8.98
CA ASN A 128 2.15 -3.96 -9.42
C ASN A 128 0.88 -3.86 -10.29
N ALA A 129 0.81 -4.66 -11.37
CA ALA A 129 -0.40 -4.74 -12.19
C ALA A 129 -1.62 -5.15 -11.35
N PHE A 130 -1.45 -6.16 -10.48
CA PHE A 130 -2.44 -6.53 -9.47
C PHE A 130 -1.97 -6.14 -8.07
N PRO A 131 -2.78 -5.40 -7.29
CA PRO A 131 -2.44 -5.09 -5.90
C PRO A 131 -2.55 -6.36 -5.04
N TYR A 132 -1.80 -6.42 -3.94
CA TYR A 132 -1.70 -7.61 -3.09
C TYR A 132 -3.01 -8.01 -2.40
N TYR A 133 -3.97 -7.08 -2.29
CA TYR A 133 -5.32 -7.43 -1.82
C TYR A 133 -6.19 -8.14 -2.87
N SER A 134 -5.79 -8.13 -4.14
CA SER A 134 -6.53 -8.75 -5.22
C SER A 134 -6.23 -10.24 -5.31
N LEU A 135 -7.27 -11.07 -5.45
CA LEU A 135 -7.08 -12.50 -5.73
C LEU A 135 -6.37 -12.75 -7.07
N LYS A 136 -6.42 -11.79 -8.00
CA LYS A 136 -5.70 -11.87 -9.28
C LYS A 136 -4.19 -11.83 -9.12
N TYR A 137 -3.68 -11.25 -8.02
CA TYR A 137 -2.26 -11.29 -7.70
C TYR A 137 -1.82 -12.75 -7.50
N TYR A 138 -2.50 -13.46 -6.60
CA TYR A 138 -2.19 -14.84 -6.28
C TYR A 138 -2.36 -15.78 -7.48
N SER A 139 -3.39 -15.58 -8.30
CA SER A 139 -3.62 -16.39 -9.50
C SER A 139 -2.86 -15.99 -10.75
N ASN A 140 -2.01 -14.97 -10.67
CA ASN A 140 -1.39 -14.36 -11.85
C ASN A 140 -2.42 -14.13 -12.99
N GLY A 141 -3.59 -13.58 -12.62
CA GLY A 141 -4.70 -13.31 -13.52
C GLY A 141 -5.62 -14.50 -13.87
N LYS A 142 -5.29 -15.74 -13.48
CA LYS A 142 -6.02 -16.97 -13.85
C LYS A 142 -7.34 -17.20 -13.08
N GLY A 143 -8.01 -16.13 -12.66
CA GLY A 143 -9.33 -16.18 -12.01
C GLY A 143 -9.30 -16.20 -10.47
N LYS A 144 -10.48 -15.99 -9.86
CA LYS A 144 -10.61 -15.76 -8.41
C LYS A 144 -10.51 -17.04 -7.57
N ILE A 145 -11.06 -18.16 -8.06
CA ILE A 145 -11.08 -19.44 -7.33
C ILE A 145 -9.65 -19.93 -7.09
N ARG A 146 -8.86 -20.00 -8.17
CA ARG A 146 -7.43 -20.33 -8.10
C ARG A 146 -6.67 -19.40 -7.16
N GLY A 147 -6.98 -18.10 -7.21
CA GLY A 147 -6.35 -17.11 -6.33
C GLY A 147 -6.67 -17.29 -4.84
N ILE A 148 -7.81 -17.89 -4.48
CA ILE A 148 -8.11 -18.26 -3.09
C ILE A 148 -7.23 -19.42 -2.65
N ILE A 149 -7.12 -20.46 -3.49
CA ILE A 149 -6.32 -21.66 -3.19
C ILE A 149 -4.85 -21.27 -3.01
N GLU A 150 -4.27 -20.55 -3.96
CA GLU A 150 -2.85 -20.14 -3.91
C GLU A 150 -2.58 -19.17 -2.75
N LYS A 151 -3.54 -18.31 -2.38
CA LYS A 151 -3.42 -17.44 -1.21
C LYS A 151 -3.40 -18.23 0.10
N LEU A 152 -4.21 -19.29 0.23
CA LEU A 152 -4.22 -20.14 1.42
C LEU A 152 -2.95 -20.99 1.52
N GLN A 153 -2.38 -21.38 0.37
CA GLN A 153 -1.13 -22.14 0.29
C GLN A 153 0.11 -21.27 0.49
N SER A 154 0.01 -19.93 0.36
CA SER A 154 1.12 -19.04 0.66
C SER A 154 1.42 -19.10 2.16
N LYS A 155 2.55 -19.71 2.53
CA LYS A 155 3.00 -19.85 3.91
C LYS A 155 3.25 -18.50 4.58
N ASP A 156 3.20 -18.50 5.91
CA ASP A 156 3.65 -17.36 6.71
C ASP A 156 5.12 -17.07 6.42
N ASP A 157 5.38 -15.78 6.19
CA ASP A 157 6.58 -15.27 5.55
C ASP A 157 7.63 -15.00 6.62
N GLU A 158 8.80 -15.65 6.55
CA GLU A 158 9.93 -15.41 7.47
C GLU A 158 10.26 -13.91 7.55
N LEU A 159 10.16 -13.20 6.42
CA LEU A 159 10.35 -11.75 6.34
C LEU A 159 9.33 -10.96 7.16
N LEU A 160 8.07 -11.41 7.21
CA LEU A 160 7.06 -10.76 8.03
C LEU A 160 7.36 -10.97 9.52
N THR A 161 7.79 -12.17 9.91
CA THR A 161 8.20 -12.44 11.29
C THR A 161 9.35 -11.54 11.69
N LYS A 162 10.38 -11.41 10.84
CA LYS A 162 11.52 -10.51 11.05
C LYS A 162 11.08 -9.04 11.20
N LEU A 163 10.16 -8.57 10.36
CA LEU A 163 9.61 -7.22 10.45
C LEU A 163 8.83 -6.97 11.74
N LEU A 164 8.13 -7.99 12.27
CA LEU A 164 7.37 -7.88 13.52
C LEU A 164 8.25 -7.96 14.77
N SER A 165 9.42 -8.60 14.67
CA SER A 165 10.38 -8.75 15.78
C SER A 165 11.41 -7.63 15.88
N SER A 166 11.51 -6.77 14.86
CA SER A 166 12.48 -5.66 14.78
C SER A 166 12.04 -4.40 15.48
#